data_AF-A0A7X6L168-F1
#
_entry.id   AF-A0A7X6L168-F1
#
_cell.length_a   1.000
_cell.length_b   1.000
_cell.length_c   1.000
_cell.angle_alpha   90.00
_cell.angle_beta   90.00
_cell.angle_gamma   90.00
#
_symmetry.space_group_name_H-M   'P 1'
#
loop_
_entity.id
_entity.type
_entity.pdbx_description
1 polymer ?
#
loop_
_entity_poly.entity_id
_entity_poly.type
_entity_poly.pdbx_seq_one_letter_code
_entity_poly.pdbx_strand_id
1 'polypeptide(L)'
;MVGFAAPSTAIPHDPGFPFTPTLTRLVPTSCSAIIDAVTVQQEKAGTFGVRVNVTQTGEGCSDWKVAVRFKNLDSGYADGQQHRVVNGVVQDTVDGVIVGFGTAPGVGRVEARIVALDSNNREMEQISGTATFTLS
;
A
#
# COMPACT_ATOMS: atom_id res chain seq x y z
N MET A 1 -6.37 -43.68 -14.39
CA MET A 1 -5.62 -43.04 -13.31
C MET A 1 -6.15 -41.62 -13.19
N VAL A 2 -7.00 -41.35 -12.21
CA VAL A 2 -7.65 -40.04 -12.01
C VAL A 2 -6.82 -39.31 -10.95
N GLY A 3 -6.00 -38.36 -11.38
CA GLY A 3 -5.27 -37.48 -10.49
C GLY A 3 -6.18 -36.34 -10.05
N PHE A 4 -6.69 -36.42 -8.83
CA PHE A 4 -7.30 -35.28 -8.16
C PHE A 4 -6.22 -34.21 -7.96
N ALA A 5 -6.25 -33.16 -8.78
CA ALA A 5 -5.56 -31.92 -8.47
C ALA A 5 -6.25 -31.32 -7.24
N ALA A 6 -5.59 -31.37 -6.09
CA ALA A 6 -6.01 -30.62 -4.92
C ALA A 6 -6.07 -29.13 -5.28
N PRO A 7 -7.04 -28.36 -4.76
CA PRO A 7 -6.99 -26.91 -4.89
C PRO A 7 -5.68 -26.44 -4.25
N SER A 8 -4.89 -25.65 -4.97
CA SER A 8 -3.73 -24.96 -4.43
C SER A 8 -4.18 -24.11 -3.25
N THR A 9 -4.08 -24.65 -2.04
CA THR A 9 -4.19 -23.88 -0.81
C THR A 9 -3.09 -22.83 -0.87
N ALA A 10 -3.49 -21.56 -0.98
CA ALA A 10 -2.58 -20.42 -0.87
C ALA A 10 -1.69 -20.63 0.36
N ILE A 11 -0.39 -20.72 0.13
CA ILE A 11 0.60 -20.89 1.19
C ILE A 11 0.56 -19.62 2.06
N PRO A 12 0.24 -19.68 3.36
CA PRO A 12 0.15 -18.49 4.24
C PRO A 12 1.51 -17.94 4.69
N HIS A 13 2.59 -18.21 3.96
CA HIS A 13 3.95 -17.94 4.40
C HIS A 13 4.69 -17.02 3.44
N ASP A 14 4.42 -15.74 3.56
CA ASP A 14 5.51 -14.76 3.54
C ASP A 14 5.12 -13.62 4.49
N PRO A 15 5.85 -13.37 5.58
CA PRO A 15 5.55 -12.27 6.48
C PRO A 15 5.93 -10.99 5.74
N GLY A 16 4.99 -10.44 4.99
CA GLY A 16 5.08 -9.07 4.54
C GLY A 16 5.38 -8.16 5.73
N PHE A 17 6.26 -7.19 5.54
CA PHE A 17 6.63 -6.24 6.57
C PHE A 17 5.43 -5.31 6.80
N PRO A 18 4.83 -5.30 8.00
CA PRO A 18 3.72 -4.40 8.28
C PRO A 18 4.23 -2.97 8.37
N PHE A 19 3.43 -2.05 7.85
CA PHE A 19 3.62 -0.62 8.07
C PHE A 19 3.00 -0.24 9.41
N THR A 20 3.53 0.80 10.05
CA THR A 20 2.74 1.51 11.05
C THR A 20 1.46 2.06 10.40
N PRO A 21 0.30 2.07 11.09
CA PRO A 21 -0.93 2.58 10.51
C PRO A 21 -0.81 4.06 10.15
N THR A 22 -1.36 4.45 9.00
CA THR A 22 -1.51 5.87 8.65
C THR A 22 -2.83 6.38 9.16
N LEU A 23 -2.81 7.56 9.79
CA LEU A 23 -4.02 8.26 10.21
C LEU A 23 -4.12 9.55 9.40
N THR A 24 -5.24 9.77 8.71
CA THR A 24 -5.43 10.98 7.90
C THR A 24 -6.82 11.59 8.08
N ARG A 25 -6.88 12.92 7.98
CA ARG A 25 -8.11 13.70 7.97
C ARG A 25 -8.44 14.14 6.55
N LEU A 26 -9.63 13.79 6.06
CA LEU A 26 -10.06 14.09 4.70
C LEU A 26 -10.75 15.46 4.60
N VAL A 27 -9.96 16.53 4.59
CA VAL A 27 -10.46 17.92 4.44
C VAL A 27 -10.95 18.16 3.00
N PRO A 28 -12.07 18.87 2.77
CA PRO A 28 -12.88 19.68 3.70
C PRO A 28 -14.00 18.92 4.43
N THR A 29 -14.04 17.60 4.34
CA THR A 29 -15.15 16.80 4.86
C THR A 29 -14.91 16.43 6.33
N SER A 30 -15.94 15.92 7.00
CA SER A 30 -15.80 15.35 8.35
C SER A 30 -15.26 13.92 8.34
N CYS A 31 -14.86 13.40 7.18
CA CYS A 31 -14.36 12.05 7.03
C CYS A 31 -12.89 11.93 7.48
N SER A 32 -12.55 10.81 8.10
CA SER A 32 -11.18 10.40 8.39
C SER A 32 -10.94 8.98 7.91
N ALA A 33 -9.67 8.65 7.68
CA ALA A 33 -9.28 7.33 7.23
C ALA A 33 -8.10 6.79 8.04
N ILE A 34 -8.18 5.51 8.36
CA ILE A 34 -7.09 4.69 8.87
C ILE A 34 -6.62 3.81 7.71
N ILE A 35 -5.32 3.80 7.46
CA ILE A 35 -4.71 3.02 6.38
C ILE A 35 -3.71 2.05 6.99
N ASP A 36 -4.08 0.77 6.98
CA ASP A 36 -3.16 -0.33 7.32
C ASP A 36 -2.48 -0.81 6.05
N ALA A 37 -1.20 -1.17 6.13
CA ALA A 37 -0.49 -1.69 4.97
C ALA A 37 0.52 -2.76 5.36
N VAL A 38 0.79 -3.66 4.42
CA VAL A 38 1.78 -4.73 4.55
C VAL A 38 2.46 -4.95 3.21
N THR A 39 3.77 -5.19 3.20
CA THR A 39 4.45 -5.52 1.94
C THR A 39 3.98 -6.88 1.42
N VAL A 40 4.11 -7.08 0.11
CA VAL A 40 3.83 -8.34 -0.57
C VAL A 40 5.05 -8.67 -1.41
N GLN A 41 5.57 -9.89 -1.30
CA GLN A 41 6.66 -10.32 -2.18
C GLN A 41 6.23 -10.30 -3.65
N GLN A 42 7.19 -10.07 -4.52
CA GLN A 42 7.01 -10.06 -5.96
C GLN A 42 7.97 -11.07 -6.56
N GLU A 43 7.60 -11.66 -7.71
CA GLU A 43 8.44 -12.65 -8.40
C GLU A 43 9.77 -12.07 -8.87
N LYS A 44 9.84 -10.75 -9.07
CA LYS A 44 11.03 -10.04 -9.57
C LYS A 44 11.87 -9.51 -8.40
N ALA A 45 13.16 -9.85 -8.42
CA ALA A 45 14.15 -9.34 -7.46
C ALA A 45 14.18 -7.79 -7.43
N GLY A 46 14.38 -7.22 -6.24
CA GLY A 46 14.38 -5.78 -6.03
C GLY A 46 13.04 -5.08 -6.27
N THR A 47 11.93 -5.83 -6.27
CA THR A 47 10.57 -5.27 -6.36
C THR A 47 9.75 -5.68 -5.14
N PHE A 48 8.79 -4.84 -4.76
CA PHE A 48 7.82 -5.18 -3.71
C PHE A 48 6.44 -4.65 -4.05
N GLY A 49 5.44 -5.42 -3.65
CA GLY A 49 4.05 -5.04 -3.63
C GLY A 49 3.71 -4.38 -2.30
N VAL A 50 2.68 -3.55 -2.27
CA VAL A 50 2.02 -3.18 -1.01
C VAL A 50 0.57 -3.59 -1.08
N ARG A 51 0.15 -4.29 -0.03
CA ARG A 51 -1.26 -4.53 0.27
C ARG A 51 -1.72 -3.46 1.25
N VAL A 52 -2.79 -2.75 0.93
CA VAL A 52 -3.36 -1.70 1.76
C VAL A 52 -4.75 -2.11 2.24
N ASN A 53 -5.19 -1.59 3.37
CA ASN A 53 -6.56 -1.69 3.84
C ASN A 53 -6.99 -0.32 4.34
N VAL A 54 -8.08 0.21 3.81
CA VAL A 54 -8.57 1.56 4.14
C VAL A 54 -9.86 1.43 4.91
N THR A 55 -9.84 1.92 6.15
CA THR A 55 -11.04 2.05 6.99
C THR A 55 -11.43 3.52 7.04
N GLN A 56 -12.59 3.86 6.48
CA GLN A 56 -13.14 5.23 6.51
C GLN A 56 -14.21 5.37 7.58
N THR A 57 -14.28 6.55 8.18
CA THR A 57 -15.34 6.92 9.13
C THR A 57 -15.77 8.37 8.90
N GLY A 58 -17.05 8.66 9.12
CA GLY A 58 -17.68 9.94 8.79
C GLY A 58 -18.51 9.90 7.50
N GLU A 59 -19.04 11.06 7.11
CA GLU A 59 -19.90 11.19 5.93
C GLU A 59 -19.22 11.98 4.81
N GLY A 60 -19.59 11.66 3.57
CA GLY A 60 -19.20 12.44 2.39
C GLY A 60 -17.71 12.41 2.10
N CYS A 61 -17.01 11.30 2.32
CA CYS A 61 -15.58 11.16 2.03
C CYS A 61 -15.31 11.55 0.55
N SER A 62 -14.72 12.72 0.34
CA SER A 62 -14.35 13.23 -0.99
C SER A 62 -13.43 12.27 -1.73
N ASP A 63 -13.28 12.44 -3.04
CA ASP A 63 -12.22 11.77 -3.79
C ASP A 63 -10.83 12.13 -3.25
N TRP A 64 -10.04 11.10 -2.94
CA TRP A 64 -8.65 11.22 -2.51
C TRP A 64 -7.81 10.09 -3.08
N LYS A 65 -6.50 10.09 -2.81
CA LYS A 65 -5.57 9.08 -3.30
C LYS A 65 -4.69 8.59 -2.17
N VAL A 66 -4.34 7.32 -2.19
CA VAL A 66 -3.27 6.77 -1.36
C VAL A 66 -2.05 6.55 -2.23
N ALA A 67 -0.88 6.88 -1.68
CA ALA A 67 0.40 6.73 -2.33
C ALA A 67 1.35 5.91 -1.47
N VAL A 68 2.10 5.02 -2.12
CA VAL A 68 3.28 4.36 -1.57
C VAL A 68 4.47 5.10 -2.12
N ARG A 69 5.30 5.67 -1.24
CA ARG A 69 6.59 6.24 -1.62
C ARG A 69 7.69 5.40 -0.99
N PHE A 70 8.81 5.25 -1.68
CA PHE A 70 9.95 4.51 -1.15
C PHE A 70 11.26 5.22 -1.40
N LYS A 71 12.27 4.83 -0.64
CA LYS A 71 13.66 5.16 -0.87
C LYS A 71 14.53 3.93 -0.60
N ASN A 72 15.32 3.54 -1.58
CA ASN A 72 16.42 2.61 -1.38
C ASN A 72 17.53 3.36 -0.64
N LEU A 73 17.85 2.91 0.57
CA LEU A 73 18.83 3.53 1.46
C LEU A 73 20.28 3.23 1.03
N ASP A 74 20.49 2.20 0.23
CA ASP A 74 21.82 1.81 -0.25
C ASP A 74 22.19 2.55 -1.55
N SER A 75 21.24 2.68 -2.49
CA SER A 75 21.46 3.39 -3.76
C SER A 75 21.03 4.86 -3.75
N GLY A 76 20.18 5.25 -2.80
CA GLY A 76 19.56 6.58 -2.74
C GLY A 76 18.38 6.78 -3.70
N TYR A 77 18.07 5.81 -4.56
CA TYR A 77 16.93 5.89 -5.49
C TYR A 77 15.61 5.97 -4.73
N ALA A 78 14.73 6.87 -5.15
CA ALA A 78 13.42 7.08 -4.54
C ALA A 78 12.36 7.28 -5.62
N ASP A 79 11.20 6.68 -5.42
CA ASP A 79 10.05 6.78 -6.32
C ASP A 79 8.75 6.48 -5.54
N GLY A 80 7.65 6.34 -6.26
CA GLY A 80 6.40 5.90 -5.67
C GLY A 80 5.30 5.66 -6.69
N GLN A 81 4.18 5.18 -6.17
CA GLN A 81 2.95 4.99 -6.93
C GLN A 81 1.77 5.50 -6.12
N GLN A 82 0.71 5.91 -6.81
CA GLN A 82 -0.48 6.44 -6.19
C GLN A 82 -1.73 5.97 -6.92
N HIS A 83 -2.78 5.70 -6.15
CA HIS A 83 -4.05 5.20 -6.65
C HIS A 83 -5.20 5.95 -6.00
N ARG A 84 -6.28 6.17 -6.77
CA ARG A 84 -7.49 6.84 -6.29
C ARG A 84 -8.24 5.93 -5.32
N VAL A 85 -8.82 6.53 -4.29
CA VAL A 85 -9.72 5.87 -3.34
C VAL A 85 -11.13 6.38 -3.58
N VAL A 86 -12.09 5.46 -3.73
CA VAL A 86 -13.52 5.77 -3.85
C VAL A 86 -14.26 4.87 -2.88
N ASN A 87 -15.04 5.45 -1.95
CA ASN A 87 -15.79 4.71 -0.92
C ASN A 87 -14.94 3.70 -0.14
N GLY A 88 -13.73 4.09 0.26
CA GLY A 88 -12.79 3.23 0.98
C GLY A 88 -12.07 2.19 0.11
N VAL A 89 -12.41 2.10 -1.18
CA VAL A 89 -11.80 1.13 -2.11
C VAL A 89 -10.78 1.84 -2.99
N VAL A 90 -9.53 1.38 -2.94
CA VAL A 90 -8.50 1.80 -3.89
C VAL A 90 -8.84 1.21 -5.25
N GLN A 91 -8.99 2.09 -6.23
CA GLN A 91 -9.29 1.73 -7.59
C GLN A 91 -8.15 0.93 -8.21
N ASP A 92 -8.49 0.12 -9.21
CA ASP A 92 -7.55 -0.76 -9.93
C ASP A 92 -6.93 -1.88 -9.07
N THR A 93 -7.71 -2.44 -8.13
CA THR A 93 -7.30 -3.57 -7.28
C THR A 93 -8.25 -4.77 -7.34
N VAL A 94 -7.79 -5.95 -6.90
CA VAL A 94 -8.50 -7.23 -6.98
C VAL A 94 -8.96 -7.70 -5.58
N ASP A 95 -10.21 -8.18 -5.46
CA ASP A 95 -10.82 -8.82 -4.28
C ASP A 95 -11.05 -7.97 -3.02
N GLY A 96 -11.23 -6.64 -3.14
CA GLY A 96 -11.58 -5.76 -2.00
C GLY A 96 -10.46 -5.62 -0.95
N VAL A 97 -9.35 -6.32 -1.17
CA VAL A 97 -8.06 -6.14 -0.52
C VAL A 97 -7.23 -5.32 -1.50
N ILE A 98 -6.72 -4.19 -1.06
CA ILE A 98 -5.97 -3.31 -1.96
C ILE A 98 -4.65 -4.02 -2.23
N VAL A 99 -4.49 -4.65 -3.38
CA VAL A 99 -3.21 -5.22 -3.84
C VAL A 99 -2.95 -4.58 -5.19
N GLY A 100 -1.85 -3.84 -5.35
CA GLY A 100 -1.62 -3.13 -6.61
C GLY A 100 -0.45 -2.15 -6.67
N PHE A 101 0.20 -1.83 -5.54
CA PHE A 101 1.38 -0.96 -5.57
C PHE A 101 2.62 -1.79 -5.94
N GLY A 102 2.84 -2.03 -7.23
CA GLY A 102 4.04 -2.69 -7.74
C GLY A 102 5.21 -1.70 -7.86
N THR A 103 6.14 -1.74 -6.91
CA THR A 103 7.28 -0.81 -6.85
C THR A 103 8.61 -1.49 -7.15
N ALA A 104 9.59 -0.74 -7.68
CA ALA A 104 10.89 -1.28 -8.11
C ALA A 104 12.09 -0.48 -7.54
N PRO A 105 12.31 -0.50 -6.22
CA PRO A 105 13.46 0.18 -5.58
C PRO A 105 14.83 -0.41 -5.92
N GLY A 106 14.89 -1.62 -6.48
CA GLY A 106 16.12 -2.40 -6.60
C GLY A 106 16.48 -3.15 -5.32
N VAL A 107 17.49 -4.01 -5.41
CA VAL A 107 18.02 -4.79 -4.28
C VAL A 107 18.62 -3.84 -3.22
N GLY A 108 18.49 -4.20 -1.95
CA GLY A 108 19.03 -3.46 -0.82
C GLY A 108 17.99 -3.07 0.23
N ARG A 109 18.40 -2.20 1.15
CA ARG A 109 17.54 -1.68 2.21
C ARG A 109 16.58 -0.63 1.67
N VAL A 110 15.31 -0.77 2.00
CA VAL A 110 14.24 0.11 1.54
C VAL A 110 13.50 0.67 2.73
N GLU A 111 13.28 1.98 2.72
CA GLU A 111 12.30 2.64 3.56
C GLU A 111 11.09 2.99 2.70
N ALA A 112 9.90 2.57 3.11
CA ALA A 112 8.65 2.85 2.42
C ALA A 112 7.69 3.59 3.36
N ARG A 113 6.85 4.46 2.79
CA ARG A 113 5.83 5.23 3.50
C ARG A 113 4.50 5.26 2.76
N ILE A 114 3.43 5.27 3.53
CA ILE A 114 2.07 5.48 3.05
C ILE A 114 1.69 6.95 3.22
N VAL A 115 1.13 7.54 2.17
CA VAL A 115 0.78 8.96 2.12
C VAL A 115 -0.62 9.12 1.53
N ALA A 116 -1.51 9.79 2.24
CA ALA A 116 -2.79 10.26 1.75
C ALA A 116 -2.62 11.59 1.02
N LEU A 117 -3.21 11.67 -0.17
CA LEU A 117 -3.18 12.82 -1.06
C LEU A 117 -4.61 13.26 -1.40
N ASP A 118 -4.82 14.55 -1.56
CA ASP A 118 -6.05 15.07 -2.15
C ASP A 118 -6.15 14.76 -3.66
N SER A 119 -7.26 15.15 -4.28
CA SER A 119 -7.47 14.98 -5.72
C SER A 119 -6.42 15.70 -6.60
N ASN A 120 -5.78 16.75 -6.07
CA ASN A 120 -4.73 17.55 -6.70
C ASN A 120 -3.30 17.06 -6.38
N ASN A 121 -3.16 15.87 -5.78
CA ASN A 121 -1.88 15.27 -5.37
C ASN A 121 -1.14 16.02 -4.25
N ARG A 122 -1.83 16.84 -3.46
CA ARG A 122 -1.24 17.48 -2.27
C ARG A 122 -1.39 16.55 -1.08
N GLU A 123 -0.34 16.47 -0.25
CA GLU A 123 -0.40 15.71 0.98
C GLU A 123 -1.45 16.29 1.93
N MET A 124 -2.27 15.40 2.46
CA MET A 124 -3.30 15.76 3.44
C MET A 124 -2.69 15.80 4.84
N GLU A 125 -3.42 16.37 5.80
CA GLU A 125 -3.06 16.27 7.21
C GLU A 125 -3.06 14.80 7.63
N GLN A 126 -1.90 14.29 8.05
CA GLN A 126 -1.73 12.87 8.37
C GLN A 126 -0.55 12.58 9.30
N ILE A 127 -0.61 11.41 9.92
CA ILE A 127 0.52 10.70 10.49
C ILE A 127 0.83 9.54 9.53
N SER A 128 1.92 9.65 8.77
CA SER A 128 2.29 8.67 7.75
C SER A 128 2.78 7.35 8.35
N GLY A 129 2.22 6.25 7.85
CA GLY A 129 2.71 4.91 8.12
C GLY A 129 4.03 4.62 7.42
N THR A 130 4.95 3.93 8.09
CA THR A 130 6.29 3.60 7.57
C THR A 130 6.63 2.13 7.78
N ALA A 131 7.45 1.59 6.89
CA ALA A 131 8.07 0.27 7.00
C ALA A 131 9.50 0.33 6.46
N THR A 132 10.41 -0.42 7.10
CA THR A 132 11.79 -0.57 6.63
C THR A 132 12.11 -2.05 6.52
N PHE A 133 12.64 -2.46 5.37
CA PHE A 133 12.92 -3.86 5.06
C PHE A 133 14.03 -3.98 4.02
N THR A 134 14.48 -5.21 3.75
CA THR A 134 15.52 -5.49 2.77
C THR A 134 14.94 -6.32 1.63
N LEU A 135 15.28 -5.95 0.40
CA LEU A 135 14.93 -6.70 -0.80
C LEU A 135 16.17 -7.38 -1.38
N SER A 136 15.97 -8.63 -1.81
CA SER A 136 16.95 -9.46 -2.51
C SER A 136 16.65 -9.60 -4.00
#